data_AF-G0NK44-F1
#
_entry.id   AF-G0NK44-F1
#
_cell.length_a   1.000
_cell.length_b   1.000
_cell.length_c   1.000
_cell.angle_alpha   90.00
_cell.angle_beta   90.00
_cell.angle_gamma   90.00
#
_symmetry.space_group_name_H-M   'P 1'
#
loop_
_entity.id
_entity.type
_entity.pdbx_description
1 polymer ?
#
loop_
_entity_poly.entity_id
_entity_poly.type
_entity_poly.pdbx_seq_one_letter_code
_entity_poly.pdbx_strand_id
1 'polypeptide(L)'
;MTDETNTFLSKLVLHGESILAEIFRLSSFVPKEFKDPTKSSKFRTMVQLDFKYLNKIEQIEKELEKDLRLQSHFYSTFEPVLIAFEQLFTSVAEFVETFTSYTQEIEQFYNEGRRDLNRTASLEAYCLYLSGLLLIYMDTYLAAPIRERIYIAIYRKSDSRVNAEFLVEFLKATVPGNDSMIKRIRLSEGFIRATLQTIEMMEESSLHASKAHLMFIALQFDRSTLTNDSARMTKIVNSIYRDVWVLNLGFGVIVNIFDGWYNFKAAWNALNATITQQEAHRLLEKHWKVMTDTCFPQVTKISFLTK
;
A
#
# COMPACT_ATOMS: atom_id res chain seq x y z
N MET A 1 19.10 -16.55 -15.88
CA MET A 1 17.87 -16.83 -15.08
C MET A 1 17.86 -16.15 -13.72
N THR A 2 18.75 -16.48 -12.75
CA THR A 2 18.70 -15.84 -11.41
C THR A 2 19.05 -14.35 -11.43
N ASP A 3 20.05 -13.92 -12.22
CA ASP A 3 20.43 -12.49 -12.32
C ASP A 3 19.40 -11.65 -13.07
N GLU A 4 18.76 -12.23 -14.09
CA GLU A 4 17.64 -11.59 -14.81
C GLU A 4 16.43 -11.41 -13.90
N THR A 5 16.11 -12.43 -13.09
CA THR A 5 15.01 -12.36 -12.11
C THR A 5 15.30 -11.31 -11.03
N ASN A 6 16.52 -11.26 -10.50
CA ASN A 6 16.94 -10.23 -9.55
C ASN A 6 16.83 -8.83 -10.17
N THR A 7 17.28 -8.65 -11.40
CA THR A 7 17.19 -7.37 -12.12
C THR A 7 15.73 -6.96 -12.34
N PHE A 8 14.88 -7.90 -12.74
CA PHE A 8 13.45 -7.70 -12.90
C PHE A 8 12.78 -7.27 -11.58
N LEU A 9 12.97 -8.03 -10.50
CA LEU A 9 12.39 -7.71 -9.20
C LEU A 9 12.92 -6.38 -8.66
N SER A 10 14.21 -6.07 -8.86
CA SER A 10 14.77 -4.78 -8.44
C SER A 10 14.11 -3.61 -9.17
N LYS A 11 13.83 -3.75 -10.47
CA LYS A 11 13.07 -2.73 -11.22
C LYS A 11 11.65 -2.60 -10.71
N LEU A 12 11.01 -3.73 -10.38
CA LEU A 12 9.66 -3.75 -9.84
C LEU A 12 9.60 -3.08 -8.45
N VAL A 13 10.61 -3.28 -7.62
CA VAL A 13 10.78 -2.59 -6.33
C VAL A 13 10.84 -1.07 -6.54
N LEU A 14 11.73 -0.59 -7.42
CA LEU A 14 11.85 0.85 -7.72
C LEU A 14 10.55 1.44 -8.27
N HIS A 15 9.84 0.67 -9.10
CA HIS A 15 8.54 1.05 -9.64
C HIS A 15 7.50 1.21 -8.53
N GLY A 16 7.38 0.23 -7.63
CA GLY A 16 6.49 0.28 -6.48
C GLY A 16 6.80 1.45 -5.54
N GLU A 17 8.07 1.71 -5.23
CA GLU A 17 8.48 2.85 -4.41
C GLU A 17 8.12 4.20 -5.05
N SER A 18 8.32 4.31 -6.37
CA SER A 18 7.91 5.50 -7.14
C SER A 18 6.40 5.72 -7.05
N ILE A 19 5.59 4.66 -7.18
CA ILE A 19 4.14 4.74 -7.04
C ILE A 19 3.75 5.23 -5.64
N LEU A 20 4.35 4.71 -4.56
CA LEU A 20 4.04 5.14 -3.19
C LEU A 20 4.31 6.63 -2.98
N ALA A 21 5.45 7.12 -3.47
CA ALA A 21 5.79 8.53 -3.43
C ALA A 21 4.79 9.37 -4.23
N GLU A 22 4.36 8.88 -5.39
CA GLU A 22 3.40 9.55 -6.26
C GLU A 22 1.99 9.62 -5.66
N ILE A 23 1.51 8.55 -5.01
CA ILE A 23 0.24 8.56 -4.26
C ILE A 23 0.26 9.67 -3.21
N PHE A 24 1.32 9.70 -2.39
CA PHE A 24 1.47 10.72 -1.36
C PHE A 24 1.51 12.13 -1.95
N ARG A 25 2.31 12.35 -3.01
CA ARG A 25 2.41 13.63 -3.69
C ARG A 25 1.06 14.09 -4.23
N LEU A 26 0.38 13.26 -5.04
CA LEU A 26 -0.88 13.60 -5.70
C LEU A 26 -2.05 13.80 -4.73
N SER A 27 -2.01 13.23 -3.53
CA SER A 27 -3.02 13.49 -2.49
C SER A 27 -3.18 14.99 -2.16
N SER A 28 -2.08 15.74 -2.25
CA SER A 28 -2.07 17.19 -2.04
C SER A 28 -2.60 17.99 -3.24
N PHE A 29 -2.66 17.38 -4.43
CA PHE A 29 -3.12 18.00 -5.68
C PHE A 29 -4.57 17.67 -6.03
N VAL A 30 -5.27 16.88 -5.22
CA VAL A 30 -6.71 16.61 -5.42
C VAL A 30 -7.50 17.93 -5.38
N PRO A 31 -8.23 18.31 -6.45
CA PRO A 31 -9.02 19.54 -6.47
C PRO A 31 -10.15 19.51 -5.45
N LYS A 32 -10.54 20.68 -4.93
CA LYS A 32 -11.56 20.81 -3.87
C LYS A 32 -12.92 20.29 -4.33
N GLU A 33 -13.21 20.40 -5.61
CA GLU A 33 -14.44 19.95 -6.26
C GLU A 33 -14.56 18.41 -6.26
N PHE A 34 -13.45 17.68 -6.39
CA PHE A 34 -13.45 16.22 -6.27
C PHE A 34 -13.57 15.76 -4.81
N LYS A 35 -12.98 16.54 -3.87
CA LYS A 35 -13.16 16.30 -2.42
C LYS A 35 -14.61 16.49 -2.00
N ASP A 36 -15.22 17.60 -2.43
CA ASP A 36 -16.59 17.98 -2.12
C ASP A 36 -17.34 18.51 -3.36
N PRO A 37 -18.01 17.62 -4.11
CA PRO A 37 -18.78 17.99 -5.30
C PRO A 37 -19.87 19.04 -5.05
N THR A 38 -20.39 19.13 -3.82
CA THR A 38 -21.47 20.06 -3.48
C THR A 38 -21.02 21.52 -3.53
N LYS A 39 -19.72 21.76 -3.36
CA LYS A 39 -19.10 23.09 -3.44
C LYS A 39 -18.77 23.52 -4.87
N SER A 40 -18.89 22.62 -5.84
CA SER A 40 -18.71 22.98 -7.25
C SER A 40 -19.97 23.67 -7.76
N SER A 41 -19.90 24.97 -8.03
CA SER A 41 -21.01 25.71 -8.64
C SER A 41 -21.19 25.38 -10.13
N LYS A 42 -20.10 25.00 -10.81
CA LYS A 42 -20.06 24.85 -12.27
C LYS A 42 -20.01 23.40 -12.74
N PHE A 43 -19.23 22.54 -12.08
CA PHE A 43 -18.91 21.20 -12.59
C PHE A 43 -19.55 20.06 -11.78
N ARG A 44 -20.47 20.38 -10.85
CA ARG A 44 -21.07 19.41 -9.92
C ARG A 44 -21.55 18.13 -10.60
N THR A 45 -22.23 18.24 -11.74
CA THR A 45 -22.78 17.09 -12.48
C THR A 45 -21.71 16.10 -12.95
N MET A 46 -20.47 16.56 -13.18
CA MET A 46 -19.34 15.75 -13.62
C MET A 46 -18.46 15.29 -12.47
N VAL A 47 -18.08 16.19 -11.54
CA VAL A 47 -17.20 15.81 -10.41
C VAL A 47 -17.86 14.86 -9.42
N GLN A 48 -19.19 14.77 -9.39
CA GLN A 48 -19.91 13.87 -8.48
C GLN A 48 -20.00 12.42 -8.97
N LEU A 49 -19.67 12.15 -10.24
CA LEU A 49 -19.80 10.82 -10.83
C LEU A 49 -18.80 9.87 -10.18
N ASP A 50 -19.30 8.91 -9.39
CA ASP A 50 -18.53 7.82 -8.78
C ASP A 50 -18.77 6.51 -9.55
N PHE A 51 -18.35 5.36 -9.03
CA PHE A 51 -18.52 4.07 -9.71
C PHE A 51 -19.97 3.68 -10.00
N LYS A 52 -20.98 4.33 -9.40
CA LYS A 52 -22.39 4.14 -9.79
C LYS A 52 -22.65 4.58 -11.24
N TYR A 53 -21.80 5.44 -11.79
CA TYR A 53 -21.83 5.84 -13.20
C TYR A 53 -21.79 4.62 -14.13
N LEU A 54 -20.96 3.62 -13.82
CA LEU A 54 -20.75 2.44 -14.67
C LEU A 54 -22.04 1.60 -14.85
N ASN A 55 -22.99 1.70 -13.91
CA ASN A 55 -24.28 1.03 -13.98
C ASN A 55 -25.38 1.86 -14.68
N LYS A 56 -25.09 3.12 -15.02
CA LYS A 56 -26.07 4.08 -15.54
C LYS A 56 -25.52 4.92 -16.70
N ILE A 57 -24.58 4.38 -17.46
CA ILE A 57 -23.84 5.08 -18.52
C ILE A 57 -24.80 5.77 -19.49
N GLU A 58 -25.72 5.02 -20.10
CA GLU A 58 -26.65 5.56 -21.12
C GLU A 58 -27.51 6.73 -20.60
N GLN A 59 -28.05 6.59 -19.38
CA GLN A 59 -28.89 7.63 -18.78
C GLN A 59 -28.09 8.90 -18.47
N ILE A 60 -26.89 8.74 -17.93
CA ILE A 60 -26.05 9.86 -17.51
C ILE A 60 -25.47 10.58 -18.73
N GLU A 61 -24.95 9.85 -19.72
CA GLU A 61 -24.38 10.47 -20.93
C GLU A 61 -25.44 11.26 -21.72
N LYS A 62 -26.66 10.74 -21.85
CA LYS A 62 -27.78 11.49 -22.47
C LYS A 62 -28.10 12.82 -21.79
N GLU A 63 -27.94 12.89 -20.47
CA GLU A 63 -28.12 14.15 -19.73
C GLU A 63 -26.92 15.09 -19.92
N LEU A 64 -25.70 14.56 -19.95
CA LEU A 64 -24.48 15.36 -20.12
C LEU A 64 -24.32 15.91 -21.55
N GLU A 65 -24.81 15.19 -22.57
CA GLU A 65 -24.83 15.64 -23.98
C GLU A 65 -25.59 16.95 -24.19
N LYS A 66 -26.50 17.31 -23.28
CA LYS A 66 -27.25 18.58 -23.34
C LYS A 66 -26.35 19.81 -23.16
N ASP A 67 -25.17 19.66 -22.56
CA ASP A 67 -24.20 20.74 -22.36
C ASP A 67 -22.75 20.33 -22.67
N LEU A 68 -22.48 20.09 -23.96
CA LEU A 68 -21.14 19.75 -24.44
C LEU A 68 -20.08 20.83 -24.12
N ARG A 69 -20.48 22.11 -24.08
CA ARG A 69 -19.55 23.22 -23.76
C ARG A 69 -19.04 23.11 -22.34
N LEU A 70 -19.91 22.78 -21.39
CA LEU A 70 -19.51 22.56 -20.00
C LEU A 70 -18.56 21.37 -19.87
N GLN A 71 -18.79 20.29 -20.64
CA GLN A 71 -17.91 19.12 -20.66
C GLN A 71 -16.52 19.46 -21.20
N SER A 72 -16.41 20.15 -22.34
CA SER A 72 -15.11 20.58 -22.87
C SER A 72 -14.38 21.49 -21.89
N HIS A 73 -15.10 22.39 -21.23
CA HIS A 73 -14.52 23.28 -20.23
C HIS A 73 -14.08 22.54 -18.95
N PHE A 74 -14.82 21.52 -18.52
CA PHE A 74 -14.44 20.66 -17.41
C PHE A 74 -13.10 19.97 -17.68
N TYR A 75 -12.97 19.31 -18.83
CA TYR A 75 -11.74 18.61 -19.18
C TYR A 75 -10.57 19.56 -19.39
N SER A 76 -10.78 20.72 -20.01
CA SER A 76 -9.72 21.75 -20.11
C SER A 76 -9.28 22.28 -18.73
N THR A 77 -10.19 22.36 -17.75
CA THR A 77 -9.88 22.86 -16.40
C THR A 77 -9.08 21.85 -15.58
N PHE A 78 -9.46 20.57 -15.64
CA PHE A 78 -8.85 19.52 -14.80
C PHE A 78 -7.83 18.66 -15.53
N GLU A 79 -7.49 18.95 -16.79
CA GLU A 79 -6.58 18.14 -17.59
C GLU A 79 -5.24 17.81 -16.91
N PRO A 80 -4.51 18.77 -16.32
CA PRO A 80 -3.21 18.46 -15.70
C PRO A 80 -3.33 17.45 -14.56
N VAL A 81 -4.38 17.55 -13.75
CA VAL A 81 -4.59 16.64 -12.63
C VAL A 81 -5.10 15.28 -13.10
N LEU A 82 -5.99 15.23 -14.09
CA LEU A 82 -6.49 13.99 -14.65
C LEU A 82 -5.37 13.18 -15.32
N ILE A 83 -4.46 13.83 -16.07
CA ILE A 83 -3.29 13.16 -16.67
C ILE A 83 -2.39 12.58 -15.58
N ALA A 84 -2.12 13.33 -14.51
CA ALA A 84 -1.26 12.83 -13.43
C ALA A 84 -1.87 11.62 -12.71
N PHE A 85 -3.18 11.65 -12.43
CA PHE A 85 -3.87 10.50 -11.84
C PHE A 85 -4.03 9.32 -12.81
N GLU A 86 -4.19 9.56 -14.11
CA GLU A 86 -4.20 8.51 -15.13
C GLU A 86 -2.86 7.77 -15.18
N GLN A 87 -1.75 8.51 -15.13
CA GLN A 87 -0.40 7.94 -15.05
C GLN A 87 -0.22 7.14 -13.74
N LEU A 88 -0.67 7.68 -12.61
CA LEU A 88 -0.63 6.95 -11.33
C LEU A 88 -1.42 5.64 -11.41
N PHE A 89 -2.67 5.66 -11.87
CA PHE A 89 -3.50 4.47 -11.93
C PHE A 89 -2.97 3.44 -12.93
N THR A 90 -2.48 3.88 -14.08
CA THR A 90 -1.81 3.01 -15.06
C THR A 90 -0.60 2.33 -14.42
N SER A 91 0.26 3.11 -13.77
CA SER A 91 1.46 2.61 -13.08
C SER A 91 1.13 1.61 -11.96
N VAL A 92 0.06 1.85 -11.19
CA VAL A 92 -0.46 0.91 -10.19
C VAL A 92 -0.88 -0.41 -10.84
N ALA A 93 -1.66 -0.35 -11.94
CA ALA A 93 -2.10 -1.56 -12.62
C ALA A 93 -0.93 -2.36 -13.18
N GLU A 94 0.01 -1.69 -13.85
CA GLU A 94 1.23 -2.31 -14.38
C GLU A 94 2.03 -3.03 -13.29
N PHE A 95 2.28 -2.37 -12.15
CA PHE A 95 3.00 -2.99 -11.04
C PHE A 95 2.26 -4.21 -10.49
N VAL A 96 0.96 -4.06 -10.18
CA VAL A 96 0.18 -5.12 -9.52
C VAL A 96 -0.01 -6.32 -10.44
N GLU A 97 -0.35 -6.12 -11.71
CA GLU A 97 -0.55 -7.21 -12.66
C GLU A 97 0.76 -7.91 -13.00
N THR A 98 1.86 -7.15 -13.17
CA THR A 98 3.20 -7.71 -13.40
C THR A 98 3.64 -8.56 -12.22
N PHE A 99 3.48 -8.06 -10.99
CA PHE A 99 3.85 -8.83 -9.81
C PHE A 99 2.95 -10.05 -9.62
N THR A 100 1.64 -9.90 -9.84
CA THR A 100 0.68 -11.02 -9.71
C THR A 100 1.03 -12.14 -10.70
N SER A 101 1.31 -11.79 -11.96
CA SER A 101 1.72 -12.76 -13.00
C SER A 101 3.00 -13.48 -12.61
N TYR A 102 3.99 -12.74 -12.12
CA TYR A 102 5.22 -13.32 -11.58
C TYR A 102 4.93 -14.31 -10.43
N THR A 103 4.06 -13.96 -9.47
CA THR A 103 3.73 -14.87 -8.35
C THR A 103 3.07 -16.18 -8.82
N GLN A 104 2.26 -16.13 -9.88
CA GLN A 104 1.62 -17.30 -10.47
C GLN A 104 2.62 -18.20 -11.20
N GLU A 105 3.55 -17.60 -11.95
CA GLU A 105 4.64 -18.33 -12.61
C GLU A 105 5.53 -19.05 -11.61
N ILE A 106 5.96 -18.35 -10.54
CA ILE A 106 6.86 -18.96 -9.55
C ILE A 106 6.21 -20.07 -8.73
N GLU A 107 4.89 -20.02 -8.54
CA GLU A 107 4.15 -21.05 -7.81
C GLU A 107 4.17 -22.41 -8.51
N GLN A 108 4.19 -22.43 -9.84
CA GLN A 108 4.35 -23.66 -10.62
C GLN A 108 5.66 -24.38 -10.27
N PHE A 109 6.73 -23.61 -10.05
CA PHE A 109 8.04 -24.14 -9.68
C PHE A 109 8.16 -24.56 -8.21
N TYR A 110 7.31 -24.06 -7.29
CA TYR A 110 7.32 -24.53 -5.90
C TYR A 110 6.96 -26.01 -5.79
N ASN A 111 6.04 -26.47 -6.63
CA ASN A 111 5.62 -27.87 -6.67
C ASN A 111 6.71 -28.80 -7.25
N GLU A 112 7.72 -28.23 -7.93
CA GLU A 112 8.79 -28.96 -8.61
C GLU A 112 10.16 -28.90 -7.87
N GLY A 113 10.22 -28.25 -6.70
CA GLY A 113 11.44 -28.23 -5.86
C GLY A 113 12.45 -27.13 -6.21
N ARG A 114 12.01 -25.88 -6.25
CA ARG A 114 12.85 -24.72 -6.60
C ARG A 114 13.91 -24.38 -5.53
N ARG A 115 15.18 -24.25 -5.94
CA ARG A 115 16.32 -23.80 -5.10
C ARG A 115 16.54 -22.28 -5.06
N ASP A 116 15.93 -21.53 -5.98
CA ASP A 116 16.15 -20.08 -6.14
C ASP A 116 15.53 -19.23 -5.02
N LEU A 117 14.63 -19.80 -4.23
CA LEU A 117 13.99 -19.16 -3.07
C LEU A 117 14.95 -18.32 -2.25
N ASN A 118 16.15 -18.84 -1.97
CA ASN A 118 17.10 -18.13 -1.12
C ASN A 118 17.72 -16.87 -1.75
N ARG A 119 17.73 -16.74 -3.08
CA ARG A 119 18.42 -15.63 -3.77
C ARG A 119 17.51 -14.44 -4.08
N THR A 120 16.23 -14.69 -4.38
CA THR A 120 15.24 -13.64 -4.70
C THR A 120 14.28 -13.34 -3.55
N ALA A 121 14.25 -14.20 -2.52
CA ALA A 121 13.43 -14.10 -1.31
C ALA A 121 13.23 -12.68 -0.77
N SER A 122 14.33 -11.95 -0.55
CA SER A 122 14.28 -10.62 0.06
C SER A 122 13.55 -9.62 -0.84
N LEU A 123 13.77 -9.69 -2.15
CA LEU A 123 13.11 -8.82 -3.13
C LEU A 123 11.63 -9.20 -3.27
N GLU A 124 11.31 -10.48 -3.30
CA GLU A 124 9.92 -10.97 -3.33
C GLU A 124 9.13 -10.53 -2.10
N ALA A 125 9.74 -10.65 -0.91
CA ALA A 125 9.17 -10.16 0.34
C ALA A 125 8.97 -8.64 0.32
N TYR A 126 9.90 -7.90 -0.28
CA TYR A 126 9.78 -6.45 -0.43
C TYR A 126 8.69 -6.05 -1.44
N CYS A 127 8.52 -6.77 -2.56
CA CYS A 127 7.42 -6.55 -3.48
C CYS A 127 6.05 -6.83 -2.84
N LEU A 128 5.96 -7.88 -1.99
CA LEU A 128 4.76 -8.12 -1.17
C LEU A 128 4.51 -6.97 -0.18
N TYR A 129 5.57 -6.47 0.45
CA TYR A 129 5.50 -5.31 1.32
C TYR A 129 4.99 -4.06 0.59
N LEU A 130 5.53 -3.73 -0.58
CA LEU A 130 5.09 -2.62 -1.41
C LEU A 130 3.62 -2.80 -1.84
N SER A 131 3.20 -4.02 -2.18
CA SER A 131 1.80 -4.32 -2.52
C SER A 131 0.84 -3.99 -1.37
N GLY A 132 1.20 -4.33 -0.13
CA GLY A 132 0.40 -3.94 1.03
C GLY A 132 0.43 -2.44 1.32
N LEU A 133 1.59 -1.78 1.15
CA LEU A 133 1.69 -0.33 1.29
C LEU A 133 0.84 0.41 0.25
N LEU A 134 0.76 -0.07 -0.99
CA LEU A 134 -0.11 0.51 -2.01
C LEU A 134 -1.56 0.56 -1.53
N LEU A 135 -2.06 -0.53 -0.97
CA LEU A 135 -3.42 -0.60 -0.43
C LEU A 135 -3.63 0.40 0.72
N ILE A 136 -2.69 0.43 1.68
CA ILE A 136 -2.74 1.33 2.83
C ILE A 136 -2.69 2.79 2.38
N TYR A 137 -1.78 3.14 1.47
CA TYR A 137 -1.57 4.52 1.02
C TYR A 137 -2.74 5.01 0.17
N MET A 138 -3.30 4.17 -0.69
CA MET A 138 -4.49 4.50 -1.44
C MET A 138 -5.66 4.83 -0.51
N ASP A 139 -5.90 4.02 0.53
CA ASP A 139 -6.99 4.27 1.49
C ASP A 139 -6.70 5.46 2.42
N THR A 140 -5.44 5.68 2.79
CA THR A 140 -5.03 6.77 3.70
C THR A 140 -5.06 8.13 3.01
N TYR A 141 -4.51 8.23 1.81
CA TYR A 141 -4.28 9.51 1.14
C TYR A 141 -5.32 9.84 0.06
N LEU A 142 -5.99 8.83 -0.51
CA LEU A 142 -6.94 8.99 -1.60
C LEU A 142 -8.24 8.24 -1.27
N ALA A 143 -9.02 8.78 -0.33
CA ALA A 143 -10.28 8.19 0.11
C ALA A 143 -11.17 7.74 -1.07
N ALA A 144 -11.85 6.60 -0.92
CA ALA A 144 -12.54 5.93 -2.02
C ALA A 144 -13.44 6.84 -2.88
N PRO A 145 -14.34 7.67 -2.32
CA PRO A 145 -15.19 8.53 -3.13
C PRO A 145 -14.39 9.50 -4.02
N ILE A 146 -13.21 9.94 -3.58
CA ILE A 146 -12.35 10.87 -4.32
C ILE A 146 -11.71 10.15 -5.51
N ARG A 147 -11.01 9.03 -5.26
CA ARG A 147 -10.32 8.28 -6.33
C ARG A 147 -11.30 7.68 -7.33
N GLU A 148 -12.49 7.25 -6.89
CA GLU A 148 -13.55 6.78 -7.79
C GLU A 148 -13.99 7.90 -8.74
N ARG A 149 -14.24 9.10 -8.23
CA ARG A 149 -14.65 10.25 -9.07
C ARG A 149 -13.59 10.68 -10.06
N ILE A 150 -12.33 10.73 -9.62
CA ILE A 150 -11.20 11.05 -10.50
C ILE A 150 -11.09 9.97 -11.60
N TYR A 151 -11.17 8.69 -11.23
CA TYR A 151 -11.11 7.60 -12.20
C TYR A 151 -12.26 7.65 -13.20
N ILE A 152 -13.50 7.95 -12.79
CA ILE A 152 -14.60 8.10 -13.73
C ILE A 152 -14.39 9.27 -14.69
N ALA A 153 -13.84 10.39 -14.23
CA ALA A 153 -13.48 11.50 -15.12
C ALA A 153 -12.43 11.06 -16.17
N ILE A 154 -11.42 10.29 -15.78
CA ILE A 154 -10.43 9.72 -16.70
C ILE A 154 -11.11 8.74 -17.67
N TYR A 155 -11.81 7.73 -17.14
CA TYR A 155 -12.52 6.69 -17.89
C TYR A 155 -13.45 7.23 -18.98
N ARG A 156 -14.13 8.35 -18.70
CA ARG A 156 -15.02 9.02 -19.66
C ARG A 156 -14.27 9.74 -20.78
N LYS A 157 -13.06 10.27 -20.52
CA LYS A 157 -12.22 10.95 -21.52
C LYS A 157 -11.45 9.95 -22.39
N SER A 158 -11.08 8.79 -21.84
CA SER A 158 -10.18 7.85 -22.51
C SER A 158 -10.87 7.06 -23.62
N ASP A 159 -10.25 7.02 -24.81
CA ASP A 159 -10.67 6.18 -25.94
C ASP A 159 -10.37 4.69 -25.71
N SER A 160 -9.36 4.40 -24.89
CA SER A 160 -8.95 3.05 -24.50
C SER A 160 -9.04 2.88 -22.98
N ARG A 161 -9.51 1.71 -22.55
CA ARG A 161 -9.81 1.38 -21.14
C ARG A 161 -8.95 0.21 -20.68
N VAL A 162 -7.64 0.34 -20.86
CA VAL A 162 -6.67 -0.68 -20.43
C VAL A 162 -6.82 -0.92 -18.93
N ASN A 163 -6.87 -2.19 -18.52
CA ASN A 163 -6.99 -2.63 -17.14
C ASN A 163 -8.21 -2.06 -16.38
N ALA A 164 -9.27 -1.66 -17.07
CA ALA A 164 -10.40 -0.99 -16.42
C ALA A 164 -11.13 -1.87 -15.40
N GLU A 165 -11.29 -3.17 -15.66
CA GLU A 165 -11.88 -4.10 -14.71
C GLU A 165 -11.04 -4.18 -13.42
N PHE A 166 -9.72 -4.36 -13.56
CA PHE A 166 -8.78 -4.35 -12.45
C PHE A 166 -8.86 -3.03 -11.67
N LEU A 167 -8.79 -1.88 -12.35
CA LEU A 167 -8.79 -0.56 -11.71
C LEU A 167 -10.10 -0.28 -10.97
N VAL A 168 -11.25 -0.69 -11.51
CA VAL A 168 -12.54 -0.57 -10.82
C VAL A 168 -12.56 -1.40 -9.54
N GLU A 169 -12.03 -2.62 -9.54
CA GLU A 169 -11.98 -3.43 -8.32
C GLU A 169 -10.91 -2.93 -7.33
N PHE A 170 -9.76 -2.44 -7.82
CA PHE A 170 -8.66 -1.95 -6.99
C PHE A 170 -8.95 -0.59 -6.33
N LEU A 171 -9.65 0.31 -7.02
CA LEU A 171 -9.96 1.65 -6.51
C LEU A 171 -11.26 1.70 -5.69
N LYS A 172 -12.01 0.61 -5.62
CA LYS A 172 -13.29 0.55 -4.90
C LYS A 172 -13.14 0.82 -3.41
N ALA A 173 -14.23 1.28 -2.79
CA ALA A 173 -14.30 1.44 -1.35
C ALA A 173 -14.04 0.16 -0.55
N THR A 174 -13.28 0.31 0.54
CA THR A 174 -13.12 -0.71 1.58
C THR A 174 -14.39 -0.82 2.39
N VAL A 175 -14.78 -2.05 2.70
CA VAL A 175 -15.76 -2.35 3.73
C VAL A 175 -15.01 -2.63 5.04
N PRO A 176 -15.20 -1.80 6.08
CA PRO A 176 -14.58 -2.04 7.38
C PRO A 176 -14.96 -3.41 7.95
N GLY A 177 -14.00 -4.08 8.60
CA GLY A 177 -14.24 -5.35 9.28
C GLY A 177 -14.23 -6.59 8.38
N ASN A 178 -13.91 -6.48 7.09
CA ASN A 178 -13.71 -7.64 6.23
C ASN A 178 -12.39 -7.53 5.42
N ASP A 179 -12.19 -8.48 4.49
CA ASP A 179 -10.96 -8.60 3.69
C ASP A 179 -10.99 -7.76 2.40
N SER A 180 -11.96 -6.87 2.24
CA SER A 180 -12.16 -6.09 1.01
C SER A 180 -10.94 -5.27 0.59
N MET A 181 -10.11 -4.80 1.52
CA MET A 181 -8.86 -4.10 1.20
C MET A 181 -7.86 -5.04 0.53
N ILE A 182 -7.61 -6.18 1.17
CA ILE A 182 -6.56 -7.12 0.77
C ILE A 182 -6.94 -7.85 -0.51
N LYS A 183 -8.24 -8.13 -0.70
CA LYS A 183 -8.77 -8.80 -1.91
C LYS A 183 -8.59 -8.00 -3.20
N ARG A 184 -8.19 -6.72 -3.13
CA ARG A 184 -7.88 -5.89 -4.29
C ARG A 184 -6.59 -6.30 -5.00
N ILE A 185 -5.69 -6.99 -4.32
CA ILE A 185 -4.49 -7.60 -4.91
C ILE A 185 -4.58 -9.11 -4.67
N ARG A 186 -4.67 -9.90 -5.74
CA ARG A 186 -4.86 -11.35 -5.66
C ARG A 186 -3.53 -12.06 -5.88
N LEU A 187 -2.80 -12.28 -4.80
CA LEU A 187 -1.58 -13.10 -4.80
C LEU A 187 -1.91 -14.54 -4.43
N SER A 188 -1.08 -15.49 -4.87
CA SER A 188 -1.30 -16.88 -4.53
C SER A 188 -1.01 -17.19 -3.06
N GLU A 189 -1.83 -18.04 -2.46
CA GLU A 189 -1.65 -18.46 -1.06
C GLU A 189 -0.33 -19.20 -0.85
N GLY A 190 0.11 -19.98 -1.84
CA GLY A 190 1.40 -20.67 -1.82
C GLY A 190 2.56 -19.69 -1.74
N PHE A 191 2.53 -18.63 -2.57
CA PHE A 191 3.52 -17.56 -2.52
C PHE A 191 3.52 -16.85 -1.16
N ILE A 192 2.35 -16.39 -0.69
CA ILE A 192 2.23 -15.68 0.60
C ILE A 192 2.83 -16.53 1.74
N ARG A 193 2.48 -17.82 1.79
CA ARG A 193 2.99 -18.74 2.82
C ARG A 193 4.52 -18.91 2.74
N ALA A 194 5.05 -19.08 1.53
CA ALA A 194 6.50 -19.19 1.31
C ALA A 194 7.22 -17.90 1.74
N THR A 195 6.69 -16.74 1.36
CA THR A 195 7.24 -15.44 1.76
C THR A 195 7.22 -15.24 3.27
N LEU A 196 6.14 -15.63 3.96
CA LEU A 196 6.08 -15.57 5.43
C LEU A 196 7.17 -16.43 6.08
N GLN A 197 7.36 -17.66 5.60
CA GLN A 197 8.41 -18.54 6.10
C GLN A 197 9.81 -17.96 5.85
N THR A 198 10.04 -17.41 4.66
CA THR A 198 11.26 -16.69 4.30
C THR A 198 11.49 -15.54 5.28
N ILE A 199 10.50 -14.66 5.49
CA ILE A 199 10.64 -13.53 6.42
C ILE A 199 10.99 -14.05 7.81
N GLU A 200 10.35 -15.10 8.33
CA GLU A 200 10.73 -15.68 9.64
C GLU A 200 12.20 -16.10 9.72
N MET A 201 12.76 -16.62 8.63
CA MET A 201 14.14 -17.13 8.56
C MET A 201 15.17 -16.05 8.19
N MET A 202 14.76 -14.93 7.60
CA MET A 202 15.65 -13.84 7.22
C MET A 202 16.41 -13.30 8.44
N GLU A 203 17.73 -13.14 8.27
CA GLU A 203 18.52 -12.20 9.08
C GLU A 203 18.11 -10.75 8.73
N GLU A 204 18.66 -9.74 9.40
CA GLU A 204 18.29 -8.35 9.08
C GLU A 204 18.41 -8.06 7.58
N SER A 205 17.29 -7.63 6.98
CA SER A 205 17.19 -7.35 5.55
C SER A 205 18.16 -6.25 5.14
N SER A 206 18.87 -6.43 4.02
CA SER A 206 19.69 -5.37 3.40
C SER A 206 18.84 -4.28 2.72
N LEU A 207 17.55 -4.53 2.51
CA LEU A 207 16.59 -3.56 1.98
C LEU A 207 16.02 -2.69 3.12
N HIS A 208 15.56 -1.48 2.80
CA HIS A 208 15.14 -0.46 3.77
C HIS A 208 14.05 -0.90 4.77
N ALA A 209 13.23 -1.89 4.43
CA ALA A 209 12.19 -2.40 5.33
C ALA A 209 12.76 -3.43 6.30
N SER A 210 12.59 -3.16 7.60
CA SER A 210 12.97 -4.15 8.62
C SER A 210 12.06 -5.38 8.60
N LYS A 211 12.54 -6.48 9.18
CA LYS A 211 11.79 -7.74 9.34
C LYS A 211 10.38 -7.51 9.93
N ALA A 212 10.24 -6.56 10.85
CA ALA A 212 8.97 -6.20 11.47
C ALA A 212 7.97 -5.58 10.48
N HIS A 213 8.44 -4.75 9.56
CA HIS A 213 7.61 -4.12 8.51
C HIS A 213 7.15 -5.16 7.48
N LEU A 214 8.08 -5.99 7.00
CA LEU A 214 7.80 -7.06 6.06
C LEU A 214 6.76 -8.04 6.63
N MET A 215 6.99 -8.52 7.85
CA MET A 215 6.10 -9.46 8.53
C MET A 215 4.72 -8.85 8.78
N PHE A 216 4.64 -7.57 9.15
CA PHE A 216 3.37 -6.92 9.48
C PHE A 216 2.46 -6.88 8.26
N ILE A 217 3.01 -6.50 7.11
CA ILE A 217 2.29 -6.45 5.85
C ILE A 217 1.97 -7.85 5.33
N ALA A 218 2.94 -8.78 5.34
CA ALA A 218 2.73 -10.14 4.86
C ALA A 218 1.58 -10.85 5.60
N LEU A 219 1.47 -10.65 6.92
CA LEU A 219 0.37 -11.19 7.72
C LEU A 219 -1.00 -10.59 7.37
N GLN A 220 -1.06 -9.39 6.78
CA GLN A 220 -2.34 -8.86 6.29
C GLN A 220 -2.89 -9.68 5.11
N PHE A 221 -2.01 -10.30 4.33
CA PHE A 221 -2.37 -11.22 3.26
C PHE A 221 -2.66 -12.64 3.76
N ASP A 222 -2.27 -12.99 4.98
CA ASP A 222 -2.60 -14.26 5.66
C ASP A 222 -3.30 -14.03 7.00
N ARG A 223 -4.54 -13.53 6.94
CA ARG A 223 -5.39 -13.30 8.13
C ARG A 223 -5.75 -14.59 8.87
N SER A 224 -5.63 -15.74 8.20
CA SER A 224 -5.88 -17.04 8.82
C SER A 224 -4.86 -17.30 9.93
N THR A 225 -3.58 -17.01 9.68
CA THR A 225 -2.51 -17.09 10.68
C THR A 225 -2.77 -16.13 11.84
N LEU A 226 -3.14 -14.87 11.55
CA LEU A 226 -3.46 -13.87 12.59
C LEU A 226 -4.62 -14.32 13.51
N THR A 227 -5.61 -15.03 12.96
CA THR A 227 -6.83 -15.40 13.68
C THR A 227 -6.69 -16.73 14.42
N ASN A 228 -6.13 -17.75 13.75
CA ASN A 228 -6.26 -19.15 14.14
C ASN A 228 -4.95 -19.77 14.62
N ASP A 229 -3.79 -19.32 14.14
CA ASP A 229 -2.51 -19.96 14.44
C ASP A 229 -1.82 -19.36 15.68
N SER A 230 -2.28 -19.82 16.85
CA SER A 230 -1.77 -19.32 18.14
C SER A 230 -0.29 -19.61 18.36
N ALA A 231 0.20 -20.77 17.90
CA ALA A 231 1.59 -21.17 18.08
C ALA A 231 2.54 -20.30 17.24
N ARG A 232 2.21 -20.14 15.96
CA ARG A 232 3.00 -19.31 15.05
C ARG A 232 2.97 -17.83 15.44
N MET A 233 1.79 -17.30 15.79
CA MET A 233 1.69 -15.91 16.26
C MET A 233 2.49 -15.67 17.55
N THR A 234 2.49 -16.61 18.49
CA THR A 234 3.32 -16.51 19.71
C THR A 234 4.82 -16.46 19.37
N LYS A 235 5.28 -17.31 18.45
CA LYS A 235 6.67 -17.29 17.97
C LYS A 235 7.01 -15.97 17.28
N ILE A 236 6.16 -15.49 16.37
CA ILE A 236 6.34 -14.24 15.62
C ILE A 236 6.42 -13.05 16.58
N VAL A 237 5.46 -12.89 17.49
CA VAL A 237 5.45 -11.78 18.45
C VAL A 237 6.69 -11.80 19.34
N ASN A 238 7.04 -12.96 19.90
CA ASN A 238 8.20 -13.07 20.80
C ASN A 238 9.55 -12.78 20.14
N SER A 239 9.66 -13.00 18.83
CA SER A 239 10.91 -12.86 18.08
C SER A 239 11.03 -11.54 17.32
N ILE A 240 9.93 -10.96 16.85
CA ILE A 240 9.93 -9.78 15.97
C ILE A 240 9.37 -8.54 16.68
N TYR A 241 8.30 -8.70 17.46
CA TYR A 241 7.51 -7.57 17.97
C TYR A 241 7.65 -7.31 19.48
N ARG A 242 8.49 -8.08 20.17
CA ARG A 242 8.74 -7.95 21.61
C ARG A 242 9.10 -6.51 22.00
N ASP A 243 10.00 -5.90 21.24
CA ASP A 243 10.53 -4.56 21.53
C ASP A 243 10.06 -3.50 20.52
N VAL A 244 9.27 -3.89 19.51
CA VAL A 244 8.80 -3.01 18.43
C VAL A 244 7.34 -3.32 18.12
N TRP A 245 6.41 -2.52 18.62
CA TRP A 245 4.96 -2.67 18.32
C TRP A 245 4.34 -1.41 17.68
N VAL A 246 5.15 -0.39 17.42
CA VAL A 246 4.76 0.79 16.64
C VAL A 246 5.66 0.84 15.42
N LEU A 247 5.05 0.79 14.23
CA LEU A 247 5.75 0.77 12.95
C LEU A 247 5.51 2.09 12.21
N ASN A 248 6.57 2.61 11.60
CA ASN A 248 6.47 3.74 10.68
C ASN A 248 6.53 3.19 9.25
N LEU A 249 5.37 3.08 8.61
CA LEU A 249 5.24 2.55 7.25
C LEU A 249 5.61 3.58 6.18
N GLY A 250 6.15 4.74 6.56
CA GLY A 250 6.56 5.82 5.65
C GLY A 250 5.47 6.89 5.44
N PHE A 251 5.91 8.06 4.98
CA PHE A 251 5.07 9.24 4.66
C PHE A 251 4.12 9.71 5.79
N GLY A 252 4.36 9.32 7.04
CA GLY A 252 3.51 9.67 8.19
C GLY A 252 2.46 8.61 8.53
N VAL A 253 2.44 7.47 7.82
CA VAL A 253 1.62 6.31 8.21
C VAL A 253 2.29 5.60 9.38
N ILE A 254 1.73 5.79 10.57
CA ILE A 254 2.16 5.11 11.79
C ILE A 254 1.12 4.06 12.15
N VAL A 255 1.57 2.84 12.41
CA VAL A 255 0.71 1.73 12.81
C VAL A 255 1.11 1.24 14.18
N ASN A 256 0.16 1.25 15.10
CA ASN A 256 0.24 0.49 16.34
C ASN A 256 -0.28 -0.93 16.06
N ILE A 257 0.56 -1.94 16.29
CA ILE A 257 0.24 -3.34 16.00
C ILE A 257 -0.93 -3.83 16.87
N PHE A 258 -1.08 -3.32 18.10
CA PHE A 258 -2.25 -3.63 18.93
C PHE A 258 -3.56 -3.24 18.26
N ASP A 259 -3.61 -2.04 17.68
CA ASP A 259 -4.81 -1.55 16.98
C ASP A 259 -5.03 -2.33 15.69
N GLY A 260 -3.95 -2.58 14.93
CA GLY A 260 -4.00 -3.33 13.69
C GLY A 260 -4.43 -4.80 13.85
N TRP A 261 -4.15 -5.41 15.01
CA TRP A 261 -4.44 -6.82 15.27
C TRP A 261 -5.54 -7.07 16.30
N TYR A 262 -6.25 -6.03 16.75
CA TYR A 262 -7.30 -6.13 17.77
C TYR A 262 -8.36 -7.20 17.47
N ASN A 263 -8.77 -7.32 16.20
CA ASN A 263 -9.82 -8.27 15.79
C ASN A 263 -9.31 -9.70 15.52
N PHE A 264 -8.00 -9.95 15.70
CA PHE A 264 -7.39 -11.24 15.37
C PHE A 264 -6.97 -11.98 16.64
N LYS A 265 -7.75 -13.00 17.02
CA LYS A 265 -7.64 -13.69 18.32
C LYS A 265 -6.23 -14.20 18.62
N ALA A 266 -5.62 -14.97 17.72
CA ALA A 266 -4.29 -15.55 17.95
C ALA A 266 -3.22 -14.47 18.09
N ALA A 267 -3.23 -13.45 17.23
CA ALA A 267 -2.33 -12.32 17.28
C ALA A 267 -2.50 -11.47 18.55
N TRP A 268 -3.74 -11.13 18.91
CA TRP A 268 -4.08 -10.36 20.10
C TRP A 268 -3.62 -11.05 21.39
N ASN A 269 -3.85 -12.36 21.50
CA ASN A 269 -3.43 -13.13 22.66
C ASN A 269 -1.89 -13.17 22.78
N ALA A 270 -1.18 -13.35 21.65
CA ALA A 270 0.28 -13.35 21.63
C ALA A 270 0.85 -12.00 22.05
N LEU A 271 0.30 -10.88 21.55
CA LEU A 271 0.72 -9.53 21.94
C LEU A 271 0.56 -9.29 23.45
N ASN A 272 -0.61 -9.59 24.02
CA ASN A 272 -0.88 -9.37 25.44
C ASN A 272 -0.02 -10.25 26.36
N ALA A 273 0.36 -11.44 25.89
CA ALA A 273 1.24 -12.32 26.65
C ALA A 273 2.70 -11.85 26.66
N THR A 274 3.16 -11.22 25.56
CA THR A 274 4.56 -10.80 25.40
C THR A 274 4.82 -9.38 25.88
N ILE A 275 3.94 -8.43 25.55
CA ILE A 275 4.16 -7.00 25.78
C ILE A 275 3.32 -6.58 27.00
N THR A 276 3.96 -6.60 28.17
CA THR A 276 3.33 -6.13 29.41
C THR A 276 3.53 -4.63 29.60
N GLN A 277 2.68 -4.00 30.43
CA GLN A 277 2.85 -2.58 30.78
C GLN A 277 4.22 -2.30 31.42
N GLN A 278 4.72 -3.22 32.24
CA GLN A 278 6.04 -3.12 32.86
C GLN A 278 7.14 -3.15 31.79
N GLU A 279 7.03 -4.03 30.81
CA GLU A 279 8.01 -4.15 29.73
C GLU A 279 8.01 -2.92 28.81
N ALA A 280 6.81 -2.41 28.48
CA ALA A 280 6.68 -1.18 27.71
C ALA A 280 7.30 0.02 28.45
N HIS A 281 7.08 0.12 29.77
CA HIS A 281 7.70 1.16 30.59
C HIS A 281 9.23 1.03 30.66
N ARG A 282 9.73 -0.19 30.84
CA ARG A 282 11.17 -0.51 30.84
C ARG A 282 11.85 -0.09 29.54
N LEU A 283 11.21 -0.36 28.39
CA LEU A 283 11.71 0.05 27.08
C LEU A 283 11.70 1.56 26.90
N LEU A 284 10.62 2.23 27.32
CA LEU A 284 10.54 3.69 27.32
C LEU A 284 11.68 4.31 28.12
N GLU A 285 11.90 3.88 29.37
CA GLU A 285 12.98 4.38 30.21
C GLU A 285 14.36 4.14 29.57
N LYS A 286 14.58 2.95 29.00
CA LYS A 286 15.82 2.63 28.29
C LYS A 286 16.07 3.60 27.13
N HIS A 287 15.08 3.81 26.25
CA HIS A 287 15.23 4.70 25.10
C HIS A 287 15.32 6.18 25.51
N TRP A 288 14.54 6.59 26.51
CA TRP A 288 14.60 7.94 27.08
C TRP A 288 15.99 8.25 27.65
N LYS A 289 16.56 7.30 28.40
CA LYS A 289 17.91 7.42 28.94
C LYS A 289 18.94 7.58 27.82
N VAL A 290 18.85 6.78 26.75
CA VAL A 290 19.73 6.96 25.58
C VAL A 290 19.56 8.36 24.98
N MET A 291 18.34 8.87 24.80
CA MET A 291 18.13 10.21 24.24
C MET A 291 18.67 11.35 25.12
N THR A 292 18.65 11.17 26.45
CA THR A 292 19.06 12.20 27.42
C THR A 292 20.56 12.14 27.74
N ASP A 293 21.13 10.95 27.82
CA ASP A 293 22.56 10.74 28.14
C ASP A 293 23.45 10.83 26.90
N THR A 294 22.91 10.64 25.69
CA THR A 294 23.67 10.81 24.46
C THR A 294 23.69 12.28 24.06
N CYS A 295 24.77 13.00 24.37
CA CYS A 295 25.07 14.24 23.67
C CYS A 295 25.37 13.90 22.22
N PHE A 296 24.40 14.06 21.33
CA PHE A 296 24.70 14.14 19.90
C PHE A 296 25.72 15.27 19.72
N PRO A 297 26.83 15.06 18.99
CA PRO A 297 27.72 16.16 18.65
C PRO A 297 26.87 17.22 17.97
N GLN A 298 26.66 18.34 18.67
CA GLN A 298 26.04 19.51 18.06
C GLN A 298 26.87 19.79 16.83
N VAL A 299 26.24 19.81 15.66
CA VAL A 299 26.89 20.12 14.39
C VAL A 299 27.72 21.37 14.62
N THR A 300 29.04 21.22 14.74
CA THR A 300 29.97 22.34 14.72
C THR A 300 29.62 23.08 13.45
N LYS A 301 29.13 24.32 13.58
CA LYS A 301 28.81 25.18 12.43
C LYS A 301 29.94 25.01 11.43
N ILE A 302 29.64 24.41 10.28
CA ILE A 302 30.53 24.47 9.12
C ILE A 302 30.44 25.93 8.67
N SER A 303 31.24 26.79 9.31
CA SER A 303 31.54 28.10 8.81
C SER A 303 32.38 27.87 7.56
N PHE A 304 31.75 27.98 6.39
CA PHE A 304 32.47 28.22 5.16
C PHE A 304 33.26 29.50 5.36
N LEU A 305 34.56 29.37 5.66
CA LEU A 305 35.51 30.47 5.57
C LEU A 305 35.64 30.80 4.09
N THR A 306 34.86 31.78 3.63
CA THR A 306 35.19 32.55 2.43
C THR A 306 36.49 33.30 2.71
N LYS A 307 37.55 32.87 2.02
CA LYS A 307 38.63 33.76 1.61
C LYS A 307 38.50 33.99 0.11
#